data_AF-A0AAJ2B6Z6-F1
#
_entry.id   AF-A0AAJ2B6Z6-F1
#
_cell.length_a   1.000
_cell.length_b   1.000
_cell.length_c   1.000
_cell.angle_alpha   90.00
_cell.angle_beta   90.00
_cell.angle_gamma   90.00
#
_symmetry.space_group_name_H-M   'P 1'
#
loop_
_entity.id
_entity.type
_entity.pdbx_description
1 polymer ?
#
loop_
_entity_poly.entity_id
_entity_poly.type
_entity_poly.pdbx_seq_one_letter_code
_entity_poly.pdbx_strand_id
1 'polypeptide(L)'
;MNVKELVNRLRHAPGGATVLCLQTHRKVDECDMVRGVLVPPQPWVHERLRRADGHVDHRFLQRLDERSEGFNEVTDEASLERVVILVSNAKSLEHTPEEPARTGRTLSMEVVRAKEAQRYRDMLSNGELLREEVFRTRLGVSEKRLSKMVEKGHVFALDVDGDKVFPALLCDASLKLKRLWKVTQTLVPAPATLRLDLLTGQCGALSDRAPLDLLGDDKAYRELLRFARAWASEFSRTVVKVYDATGPVDKSNDVPLYSCAAEMDPRVRIWKRAMKAVRSPGYQMPHEVPESPATVVVIVERATAGQSGAEVEAHLVCDVDGRTLRVTVTPAGDASVIEHKLKLALKRPNLTDLCDAVFKALSTLE
;
A
#
# COMPACT_ATOMS: atom_id res chain seq x y z
N MET A 1 -18.26 33.49 -8.26
CA MET A 1 -17.06 34.32 -8.50
C MET A 1 -17.46 35.47 -9.40
N ASN A 2 -16.94 36.68 -9.16
CA ASN A 2 -17.22 37.83 -10.04
C ASN A 2 -16.32 37.83 -11.30
N VAL A 3 -16.70 38.62 -12.31
CA VAL A 3 -15.99 38.66 -13.61
C VAL A 3 -14.53 39.06 -13.46
N LYS A 4 -14.21 40.03 -12.60
CA LYS A 4 -12.83 40.49 -12.38
C LYS A 4 -11.94 39.37 -11.84
N GLU A 5 -12.44 38.60 -10.89
CA GLU A 5 -11.74 37.46 -10.30
C GLU A 5 -11.58 36.31 -11.31
N LEU A 6 -12.62 36.01 -12.10
CA LEU A 6 -12.55 35.03 -13.19
C LEU A 6 -11.46 35.41 -14.20
N VAL A 7 -11.46 36.65 -14.68
CA VAL A 7 -10.47 37.17 -15.63
C VAL A 7 -9.05 37.10 -15.05
N ASN A 8 -8.88 37.44 -13.76
CA ASN A 8 -7.57 37.33 -13.10
C ASN A 8 -7.07 35.89 -13.01
N ARG A 9 -7.96 34.91 -12.74
CA ARG A 9 -7.58 33.49 -12.70
C ARG A 9 -7.27 32.95 -14.10
N LEU A 10 -8.00 33.37 -15.11
CA LEU A 10 -7.78 32.98 -16.50
C LEU A 10 -6.54 33.62 -17.13
N ARG A 11 -6.04 34.73 -16.59
CA ARG A 11 -4.83 35.42 -17.10
C ARG A 11 -3.60 34.51 -17.20
N HIS A 12 -3.53 33.48 -16.37
CA HIS A 12 -2.42 32.54 -16.32
C HIS A 12 -2.69 31.23 -17.08
N ALA A 13 -3.85 31.10 -17.72
CA ALA A 13 -4.17 29.93 -18.53
C ALA A 13 -3.37 29.95 -19.85
N PRO A 14 -3.02 28.77 -20.40
CA PRO A 14 -2.37 28.69 -21.71
C PRO A 14 -3.21 29.38 -22.79
N GLY A 15 -2.56 30.16 -23.65
CA GLY A 15 -3.21 30.73 -24.83
C GLY A 15 -3.75 29.62 -25.74
N GLY A 16 -5.03 29.70 -26.10
CA GLY A 16 -5.70 28.68 -26.92
C GLY A 16 -6.25 27.48 -26.14
N ALA A 17 -6.28 27.52 -24.80
CA ALA A 17 -6.89 26.45 -24.01
C ALA A 17 -8.42 26.38 -24.17
N THR A 18 -8.95 25.16 -24.27
CA THR A 18 -10.39 24.88 -24.34
C THR A 18 -11.03 25.03 -22.96
N VAL A 19 -12.08 25.83 -22.85
CA VAL A 19 -12.79 26.03 -21.56
C VAL A 19 -13.89 25.00 -21.41
N LEU A 20 -13.77 24.14 -20.41
CA LEU A 20 -14.77 23.14 -20.02
C LEU A 20 -15.55 23.66 -18.82
N CYS A 21 -16.88 23.64 -18.92
CA CYS A 21 -17.74 23.97 -17.78
C CYS A 21 -18.42 22.70 -17.29
N LEU A 22 -18.10 22.28 -16.07
CA LEU A 22 -18.79 21.17 -15.42
C LEU A 22 -20.11 21.70 -14.87
N GLN A 23 -21.15 21.71 -15.70
CA GLN A 23 -22.51 22.01 -15.28
C GLN A 23 -23.29 20.72 -15.07
N THR A 24 -24.04 20.65 -13.97
CA THR A 24 -24.93 19.53 -13.66
C THR A 24 -26.36 19.72 -14.21
N HIS A 25 -26.69 20.87 -14.81
CA HIS A 25 -28.08 21.24 -15.12
C HIS A 25 -28.29 21.75 -16.56
N ARG A 26 -29.49 21.51 -17.11
CA ARG A 26 -29.90 21.91 -18.47
C ARG A 26 -30.78 23.17 -18.52
N LYS A 27 -31.16 23.75 -17.37
CA LYS A 27 -32.04 24.94 -17.28
C LYS A 27 -31.29 26.15 -16.71
N VAL A 28 -31.58 27.34 -17.26
CA VAL A 28 -30.93 28.60 -16.89
C VAL A 28 -31.17 28.99 -15.43
N ASP A 29 -32.35 28.70 -14.90
CA ASP A 29 -32.73 28.99 -13.51
C ASP A 29 -32.02 28.05 -12.50
N GLU A 30 -31.39 26.98 -12.99
CA GLU A 30 -30.60 26.00 -12.22
C GLU A 30 -29.10 26.21 -12.45
N CYS A 31 -28.68 27.31 -13.08
CA CYS A 31 -27.27 27.61 -13.31
C CYS A 31 -26.55 27.98 -12.00
N ASP A 32 -25.57 27.16 -11.64
CA ASP A 32 -24.67 27.43 -10.53
C ASP A 32 -23.66 28.54 -10.85
N MET A 33 -23.32 29.33 -9.83
CA MET A 33 -22.25 30.32 -9.91
C MET A 33 -20.89 29.61 -10.02
N VAL A 34 -20.02 30.01 -10.95
CA VAL A 34 -18.63 29.52 -10.99
C VAL A 34 -17.93 29.83 -9.66
N ARG A 35 -17.47 28.79 -8.97
CA ARG A 35 -16.74 28.87 -7.69
C ARG A 35 -15.24 28.68 -7.85
N GLY A 36 -14.82 27.95 -8.89
CA GLY A 36 -13.42 27.61 -9.12
C GLY A 36 -13.02 27.67 -10.60
N VAL A 37 -11.72 27.88 -10.81
CA VAL A 37 -11.05 27.74 -12.11
C VAL A 37 -9.88 26.82 -11.87
N LEU A 38 -9.81 25.72 -12.62
CA LEU A 38 -8.71 24.76 -12.58
C LEU A 38 -8.03 24.72 -13.94
N VAL A 39 -6.71 24.70 -13.94
CA VAL A 39 -5.90 24.56 -15.15
C VAL A 39 -5.08 23.29 -14.98
N PRO A 40 -5.50 22.16 -15.57
CA PRO A 40 -4.73 20.93 -15.47
C PRO A 40 -3.30 21.09 -15.99
N PRO A 41 -2.31 20.48 -15.31
CA PRO A 41 -0.90 20.68 -15.64
C PRO A 41 -0.48 19.99 -16.95
N GLN A 42 -1.19 18.93 -17.34
CA GLN A 42 -0.98 18.22 -18.60
C GLN A 42 -2.17 18.45 -19.56
N PRO A 43 -1.94 18.44 -20.89
CA PRO A 43 -3.04 18.44 -21.84
C PRO A 43 -3.88 17.17 -21.66
N TRP A 44 -5.19 17.29 -21.88
CA TRP A 44 -6.12 16.17 -21.88
C TRP A 44 -6.23 15.60 -23.29
N VAL A 45 -6.60 14.32 -23.39
CA VAL A 45 -6.98 13.74 -24.68
C VAL A 45 -8.39 14.21 -25.00
N HIS A 46 -8.54 14.96 -26.08
CA HIS A 46 -9.81 15.33 -26.68
C HIS A 46 -10.13 14.32 -27.77
N GLU A 47 -11.14 13.48 -27.52
CA GLU A 47 -11.69 12.56 -28.50
C GLU A 47 -12.94 13.16 -29.14
N ARG A 48 -13.00 13.12 -30.47
CA ARG A 48 -14.13 13.52 -31.31
C ARG A 48 -14.71 12.27 -31.96
N LEU A 49 -15.78 11.75 -31.34
CA LEU A 49 -16.42 10.51 -31.76
C LEU A 49 -17.51 10.82 -32.78
N ARG A 50 -17.39 10.30 -34.00
CA ARG A 50 -18.37 10.56 -35.07
C ARG A 50 -19.46 9.50 -35.04
N ARG A 51 -20.70 9.95 -34.85
CA ARG A 51 -21.89 9.10 -34.86
C ARG A 51 -22.42 8.92 -36.28
N ALA A 52 -23.17 7.85 -36.49
CA ALA A 52 -23.75 7.51 -37.80
C ALA A 52 -24.74 8.56 -38.33
N ASP A 53 -25.32 9.38 -37.44
CA ASP A 53 -26.21 10.50 -37.76
C ASP A 53 -25.45 11.80 -38.13
N GLY A 54 -24.11 11.76 -38.15
CA GLY A 54 -23.24 12.90 -38.43
C GLY A 54 -22.93 13.78 -37.21
N HIS A 55 -23.48 13.47 -36.03
CA HIS A 55 -23.14 14.17 -34.81
C HIS A 55 -21.73 13.81 -34.33
N VAL A 56 -20.98 14.81 -33.84
CA VAL A 56 -19.67 14.61 -33.20
C VAL A 56 -19.83 14.78 -31.68
N ASP A 57 -19.57 13.71 -30.94
CA ASP A 57 -19.47 13.76 -29.48
C ASP A 57 -18.06 14.15 -29.07
N HIS A 58 -17.95 15.09 -28.14
CA HIS A 58 -16.67 15.57 -27.60
C HIS A 58 -16.44 14.96 -26.22
N ARG A 59 -15.34 14.22 -26.05
CA ARG A 59 -14.91 13.64 -24.78
C ARG A 59 -13.52 14.15 -24.41
N PHE A 60 -13.33 14.56 -23.16
CA PHE A 60 -12.04 15.02 -22.64
C PHE A 60 -11.59 14.08 -21.52
N LEU A 61 -10.45 13.43 -21.69
CA LEU A 61 -9.92 12.40 -20.79
C LEU A 61 -8.59 12.85 -20.16
N GLN A 62 -8.43 12.57 -18.87
CA GLN A 62 -7.21 12.90 -18.10
C GLN A 62 -6.05 11.93 -18.35
N ARG A 63 -6.31 10.71 -18.82
CA ARG A 63 -5.31 9.66 -19.02
C ARG A 63 -4.91 9.56 -20.48
N LEU A 64 -3.63 9.34 -20.74
CA LEU A 64 -3.05 9.18 -22.08
C LEU A 64 -3.14 7.74 -22.61
N ASP A 65 -3.42 6.78 -21.71
CA ASP A 65 -3.04 5.38 -21.94
C ASP A 65 -4.22 4.51 -22.43
N GLU A 66 -5.45 5.03 -22.39
CA GLU A 66 -6.67 4.29 -22.72
C GLU A 66 -7.65 5.17 -23.51
N ARG A 67 -8.14 4.66 -24.65
CA ARG A 67 -9.22 5.27 -25.42
C ARG A 67 -10.56 5.11 -24.70
N SER A 68 -11.50 6.03 -24.90
CA SER A 68 -12.84 5.80 -24.34
C SER A 68 -13.53 4.59 -24.97
N GLU A 69 -14.38 3.94 -24.19
CA GLU A 69 -15.21 2.84 -24.67
C GLU A 69 -16.05 3.29 -25.87
N GLY A 70 -15.92 2.54 -26.98
CA GLY A 70 -16.58 2.82 -28.25
C GLY A 70 -15.82 3.75 -29.20
N PHE A 71 -14.56 4.11 -28.92
CA PHE A 71 -13.70 4.83 -29.85
C PHE A 71 -13.36 3.98 -31.08
N ASN A 72 -13.59 4.52 -32.27
CA ASN A 72 -13.30 3.88 -33.55
C ASN A 72 -12.12 4.57 -34.24
N GLU A 73 -10.98 3.88 -34.33
CA GLU A 73 -9.73 4.42 -34.91
C GLU A 73 -9.85 4.88 -36.37
N VAL A 74 -10.86 4.41 -37.11
CA VAL A 74 -11.07 4.77 -38.51
C VAL A 74 -11.88 6.05 -38.67
N THR A 75 -12.85 6.30 -37.77
CA THR A 75 -13.81 7.40 -37.92
C THR A 75 -13.60 8.53 -36.91
N ASP A 76 -12.95 8.24 -35.80
CA ASP A 76 -12.84 9.15 -34.67
C ASP A 76 -11.45 9.80 -34.62
N GLU A 77 -11.40 11.02 -34.11
CA GLU A 77 -10.15 11.78 -34.00
C GLU A 77 -9.80 11.97 -32.53
N ALA A 78 -8.52 11.85 -32.19
CA ALA A 78 -8.01 12.17 -30.86
C ALA A 78 -6.83 13.14 -30.94
N SER A 79 -6.89 14.22 -30.15
CA SER A 79 -5.84 15.23 -30.07
C SER A 79 -5.56 15.64 -28.64
N LEU A 80 -4.33 16.06 -28.36
CA LEU A 80 -3.98 16.61 -27.05
C LEU A 80 -4.36 18.09 -26.98
N GLU A 81 -5.16 18.47 -25.99
CA GLU A 81 -5.60 19.84 -25.80
C GLU A 81 -5.34 20.34 -24.39
N ARG A 82 -4.90 21.60 -24.29
CA ARG A 82 -4.86 22.31 -23.01
C ARG A 82 -6.29 22.69 -22.66
N VAL A 83 -6.72 22.38 -21.44
CA VAL A 83 -8.07 22.68 -20.98
C VAL A 83 -8.06 23.60 -19.76
N VAL A 84 -9.15 24.33 -19.56
CA VAL A 84 -9.43 25.08 -18.33
C VAL A 84 -10.81 24.65 -17.85
N ILE A 85 -10.92 24.25 -16.59
CA ILE A 85 -12.17 23.74 -16.02
C ILE A 85 -12.78 24.81 -15.12
N LEU A 86 -14.01 25.21 -15.44
CA LEU A 86 -14.84 26.06 -14.59
C LEU A 86 -15.70 25.16 -13.70
N VAL A 87 -15.53 25.30 -12.39
CA VAL A 87 -16.22 24.49 -11.39
C VAL A 87 -17.33 25.29 -10.74
N SER A 88 -18.52 24.72 -10.70
CA SER A 88 -19.75 25.34 -10.23
C SER A 88 -20.16 24.83 -8.84
N ASN A 89 -19.86 23.56 -8.52
CA ASN A 89 -20.12 22.92 -7.22
C ASN A 89 -18.84 22.30 -6.62
N ALA A 90 -18.61 22.49 -5.32
CA ALA A 90 -17.48 21.89 -4.60
C ALA A 90 -17.54 20.35 -4.56
N LYS A 91 -18.73 19.74 -4.58
CA LYS A 91 -18.88 18.28 -4.64
C LYS A 91 -18.50 17.67 -5.99
N SER A 92 -18.51 18.45 -7.08
CA SER A 92 -18.04 18.00 -8.39
C SER A 92 -16.52 17.75 -8.42
N LEU A 93 -15.81 18.22 -7.39
CA LEU A 93 -14.38 17.96 -7.19
C LEU A 93 -14.09 16.69 -6.39
N GLU A 94 -15.07 16.04 -5.75
CA GLU A 94 -14.84 14.79 -4.98
C GLU A 94 -14.40 13.60 -5.87
N HIS A 95 -14.46 13.75 -7.20
CA HIS A 95 -13.90 12.80 -8.19
C HIS A 95 -12.69 13.33 -8.96
N THR A 96 -12.24 14.54 -8.65
CA THR A 96 -10.93 15.04 -9.12
C THR A 96 -9.98 14.80 -7.96
N PRO A 97 -8.87 14.06 -8.12
CA PRO A 97 -7.95 13.82 -7.02
C PRO A 97 -7.56 15.16 -6.39
N GLU A 98 -8.00 15.38 -5.16
CA GLU A 98 -7.53 16.47 -4.34
C GLU A 98 -6.05 16.19 -4.04
N GLU A 99 -5.16 16.84 -4.79
CA GLU A 99 -3.85 17.16 -4.25
C GLU A 99 -3.66 18.67 -4.20
N PRO A 100 -3.19 19.22 -3.07
CA PRO A 100 -3.02 20.64 -2.87
C PRO A 100 -1.73 21.12 -3.55
N ALA A 101 -1.69 21.13 -4.88
CA ALA A 101 -0.67 21.87 -5.63
C ALA A 101 -1.12 23.33 -5.79
N ARG A 102 -1.12 24.08 -4.68
CA ARG A 102 -1.03 25.55 -4.79
C ARG A 102 0.31 25.83 -5.49
N THR A 103 0.25 26.36 -6.71
CA THR A 103 1.33 26.59 -7.69
C THR A 103 1.63 25.39 -8.59
N GLY A 104 1.43 25.56 -9.89
CA GLY A 104 1.62 24.57 -10.95
C GLY A 104 3.08 24.18 -11.20
N ARG A 105 3.78 23.74 -10.15
CA ARG A 105 4.97 22.92 -10.27
C ARG A 105 4.52 21.47 -10.09
N THR A 106 4.74 20.65 -11.10
CA THR A 106 4.84 19.19 -10.91
C THR A 106 5.71 18.98 -9.67
N LEU A 107 5.17 18.37 -8.62
CA LEU A 107 5.97 17.97 -7.47
C LEU A 107 6.93 16.90 -8.01
N SER A 108 8.12 17.33 -8.43
CA SER A 108 9.19 16.40 -8.75
C SER A 108 9.40 15.53 -7.51
N MET A 109 9.49 14.21 -7.69
CA MET A 109 9.85 13.29 -6.61
C MET A 109 11.14 13.74 -5.92
N GLU A 110 12.05 14.41 -6.64
CA GLU A 110 13.25 15.02 -6.06
C GLU A 110 12.90 16.19 -5.13
N VAL A 111 11.91 17.03 -5.48
CA VAL A 111 11.45 18.12 -4.62
C VAL A 111 10.73 17.59 -3.38
N VAL A 112 9.94 16.52 -3.51
CA VAL A 112 9.30 15.84 -2.36
C VAL A 112 10.37 15.25 -1.44
N ARG A 113 11.33 14.50 -1.99
CA ARG A 113 12.47 13.95 -1.25
C ARG A 113 13.31 15.03 -0.60
N ALA A 114 13.59 16.13 -1.31
CA ALA A 114 14.37 17.24 -0.77
C ALA A 114 13.64 17.95 0.38
N LYS A 115 12.32 18.13 0.28
CA LYS A 115 11.49 18.69 1.36
C LYS A 115 11.45 17.75 2.57
N GLU A 116 11.30 16.45 2.35
CA GLU A 116 11.30 15.44 3.41
C GLU A 116 12.67 15.39 4.11
N ALA A 117 13.76 15.37 3.35
CA ALA A 117 15.11 15.45 3.90
C ALA A 117 15.32 16.73 4.72
N GLN A 118 14.85 17.88 4.21
CA GLN A 118 14.95 19.15 4.95
C GLN A 118 14.13 19.10 6.25
N ARG A 119 12.91 18.56 6.22
CA ARG A 119 12.07 18.38 7.41
C ARG A 119 12.84 17.59 8.48
N TYR A 120 13.52 16.50 8.13
CA TYR A 120 14.27 15.73 9.12
C TYR A 120 15.52 16.44 9.63
N ARG A 121 16.19 17.27 8.81
CA ARG A 121 17.26 18.16 9.30
C ARG A 121 16.74 19.17 10.30
N ASP A 122 15.59 19.77 10.02
CA ASP A 122 14.96 20.75 10.91
C ASP A 122 14.56 20.09 12.23
N MET A 123 13.99 18.88 12.18
CA MET A 123 13.67 18.10 13.38
C MET A 123 14.92 17.73 14.18
N LEU A 124 16.05 17.43 13.52
CA LEU A 124 17.34 17.20 14.19
C LEU A 124 17.87 18.48 14.86
N SER A 125 17.79 19.64 14.20
CA SER A 125 18.21 20.91 14.79
C SER A 125 17.33 21.36 15.96
N ASN A 126 16.04 21.05 15.91
CA ASN A 126 15.08 21.40 16.96
C ASN A 126 15.09 20.41 18.14
N GLY A 127 15.87 19.32 18.04
CA GLY A 127 15.97 18.30 19.09
C GLY A 127 14.78 17.32 19.14
N GLU A 128 13.93 17.31 18.12
CA GLU A 128 12.86 16.32 17.92
C GLU A 128 13.43 14.98 17.43
N LEU A 129 14.54 15.01 16.70
CA LEU A 129 15.40 13.86 16.44
C LEU A 129 16.72 14.02 17.21
N LEU A 130 17.27 12.91 17.68
CA LEU A 130 18.49 12.87 18.48
C LEU A 130 19.50 11.94 17.83
N ARG A 131 20.77 12.36 17.81
CA ARG A 131 21.88 11.45 17.51
C ARG A 131 21.95 10.34 18.55
N GLU A 132 22.50 9.19 18.15
CA GLU A 132 22.55 7.98 18.97
C GLU A 132 23.11 8.22 20.38
N GLU A 133 24.25 8.91 20.50
CA GLU A 133 24.91 9.17 21.77
C GLU A 133 24.01 9.93 22.76
N VAL A 134 23.32 10.96 22.27
CA VAL A 134 22.40 11.78 23.06
C VAL A 134 21.17 10.95 23.44
N PHE A 135 20.61 10.19 22.49
CA PHE A 135 19.46 9.33 22.73
C PHE A 135 19.74 8.28 23.81
N ARG A 136 20.90 7.60 23.72
CA ARG A 136 21.37 6.62 24.71
C ARG A 136 21.53 7.23 26.09
N THR A 137 22.13 8.41 26.16
CA THR A 137 22.35 9.14 27.41
C THR A 137 21.02 9.48 28.06
N ARG A 138 20.05 10.00 27.31
CA ARG A 138 18.70 10.30 27.83
C ARG A 138 17.96 9.05 28.30
N LEU A 139 18.10 7.95 27.58
CA LEU A 139 17.44 6.69 27.93
C LEU A 139 18.18 5.91 29.05
N GLY A 140 19.42 6.28 29.38
CA GLY A 140 20.25 5.58 30.35
C GLY A 140 20.63 4.16 29.93
N VAL A 141 20.90 3.94 28.63
CA VAL A 141 21.23 2.61 28.09
C VAL A 141 22.59 2.56 27.40
N SER A 142 23.23 1.39 27.45
CA SER A 142 24.43 1.10 26.67
C SER A 142 24.09 0.88 25.19
N GLU A 143 25.11 0.95 24.34
CA GLU A 143 25.02 0.65 22.90
C GLU A 143 24.35 -0.68 22.63
N LYS A 144 24.89 -1.74 23.24
CA LYS A 144 24.39 -3.12 23.09
C LYS A 144 22.93 -3.25 23.49
N ARG A 145 22.48 -2.46 24.48
CA ARG A 145 21.08 -2.43 24.89
C ARG A 145 20.23 -1.67 23.88
N LEU A 146 20.71 -0.55 23.34
CA LEU A 146 20.02 0.16 22.27
C LEU A 146 19.87 -0.71 21.02
N SER A 147 20.92 -1.38 20.56
CA SER A 147 20.87 -2.30 19.40
C SER A 147 19.78 -3.35 19.60
N LYS A 148 19.73 -3.98 20.79
CA LYS A 148 18.66 -4.93 21.15
C LYS A 148 17.26 -4.30 21.17
N MET A 149 17.13 -3.03 21.54
CA MET A 149 15.85 -2.33 21.52
C MET A 149 15.39 -2.02 20.09
N VAL A 150 16.33 -1.70 19.19
CA VAL A 150 16.08 -1.53 17.76
C VAL A 150 15.66 -2.86 17.14
N GLU A 151 16.41 -3.95 17.38
CA GLU A 151 16.10 -5.30 16.89
C GLU A 151 14.70 -5.76 17.33
N LYS A 152 14.32 -5.47 18.58
CA LYS A 152 12.98 -5.83 19.11
C LYS A 152 11.86 -4.90 18.65
N GLY A 153 12.19 -3.83 17.91
CA GLY A 153 11.24 -2.81 17.46
C GLY A 153 10.71 -1.88 18.56
N HIS A 154 11.34 -1.88 19.74
CA HIS A 154 10.95 -0.97 20.83
C HIS A 154 11.27 0.49 20.48
N VAL A 155 12.33 0.70 19.71
CA VAL A 155 12.70 2.00 19.16
C VAL A 155 13.12 1.81 17.71
N PHE A 156 13.21 2.89 16.96
CA PHE A 156 13.64 2.86 15.57
C PHE A 156 14.46 4.10 15.24
N ALA A 157 15.36 3.96 14.28
CA ALA A 157 16.15 5.04 13.74
C ALA A 157 15.59 5.47 12.38
N LEU A 158 15.74 6.75 12.07
CA LEU A 158 15.63 7.31 10.73
C LEU A 158 17.04 7.50 10.19
N ASP A 159 17.16 7.45 8.87
CA ASP A 159 18.38 7.84 8.16
C ASP A 159 18.23 9.30 7.73
N VAL A 160 19.12 10.16 8.21
CA VAL A 160 19.20 11.57 7.81
C VAL A 160 20.61 11.84 7.33
N ASP A 161 20.76 11.98 6.01
CA ASP A 161 22.04 12.22 5.33
C ASP A 161 23.12 11.15 5.66
N GLY A 162 22.72 9.89 5.90
CA GLY A 162 23.61 8.77 6.24
C GLY A 162 23.78 8.53 7.74
N ASP A 163 23.29 9.43 8.59
CA ASP A 163 23.35 9.30 10.05
C ASP A 163 22.08 8.66 10.61
N LYS A 164 22.27 7.69 11.53
CA LYS A 164 21.16 7.11 12.31
C LYS A 164 20.74 8.08 13.41
N VAL A 165 19.51 8.59 13.30
CA VAL A 165 18.91 9.50 14.28
C VAL A 165 17.62 8.91 14.84
N PHE A 166 17.31 9.22 16.09
CA PHE A 166 16.22 8.60 16.84
C PHE A 166 15.18 9.65 17.25
N PRO A 167 13.87 9.40 17.11
CA PRO A 167 12.85 10.30 17.63
C PRO A 167 12.95 10.50 19.14
N ALA A 168 13.04 11.76 19.58
CA ALA A 168 13.17 12.14 20.98
C ALA A 168 12.02 11.60 21.85
N LEU A 169 10.81 11.55 21.29
CA LEU A 169 9.62 10.97 21.94
C LEU A 169 9.82 9.53 22.44
N LEU A 170 10.73 8.76 21.83
CA LEU A 170 10.99 7.37 22.22
C LEU A 170 11.81 7.25 23.52
N CYS A 171 12.35 8.36 24.02
CA CYS A 171 13.06 8.47 25.29
C CYS A 171 12.44 9.51 26.26
N ASP A 172 11.27 10.06 25.93
CA ASP A 172 10.59 11.05 26.77
C ASP A 172 9.91 10.37 27.98
N ALA A 173 10.44 10.63 29.18
CA ALA A 173 9.94 10.07 30.43
C ALA A 173 8.55 10.58 30.84
N SER A 174 8.06 11.69 30.25
CA SER A 174 6.70 12.17 30.46
C SER A 174 5.65 11.26 29.82
N LEU A 175 6.05 10.48 28.80
CA LEU A 175 5.19 9.52 28.11
C LEU A 175 5.17 8.16 28.81
N LYS A 176 4.13 7.37 28.54
CA LYS A 176 4.06 5.96 28.97
C LYS A 176 4.97 5.10 28.09
N LEU A 177 6.29 5.20 28.25
CA LEU A 177 7.29 4.56 27.39
C LEU A 177 7.07 3.07 27.14
N LYS A 178 6.65 2.28 28.14
CA LYS A 178 6.35 0.86 27.95
C LYS A 178 5.20 0.62 26.95
N ARG A 179 4.18 1.48 26.98
CA ARG A 179 3.04 1.43 26.04
C ARG A 179 3.47 1.91 24.66
N LEU A 180 4.23 3.00 24.61
CA LEU A 180 4.80 3.51 23.36
C LEU A 180 5.66 2.43 22.67
N TRP A 181 6.59 1.80 23.37
CA TRP A 181 7.43 0.73 22.81
C TRP A 181 6.63 -0.49 22.34
N LYS A 182 5.47 -0.74 22.95
CA LYS A 182 4.58 -1.81 22.49
C LYS A 182 3.87 -1.43 21.19
N VAL A 183 3.47 -0.16 21.05
CA VAL A 183 2.92 0.37 19.80
C VAL A 183 4.00 0.35 18.73
N THR A 184 5.19 0.90 18.97
CA THR A 184 6.28 0.90 17.97
C THR A 184 6.65 -0.51 17.51
N GLN A 185 6.68 -1.47 18.44
CA GLN A 185 6.91 -2.88 18.12
C GLN A 185 5.82 -3.45 17.20
N THR A 186 4.57 -3.02 17.40
CA THR A 186 3.44 -3.42 16.55
C THR A 186 3.59 -2.87 15.13
N LEU A 187 4.11 -1.66 15.00
CA LEU A 187 4.27 -0.93 13.74
C LEU A 187 5.53 -1.31 12.93
N VAL A 188 6.39 -2.20 13.43
CA VAL A 188 7.68 -2.57 12.81
C VAL A 188 7.62 -2.87 11.31
N PRO A 189 6.60 -3.57 10.77
CA PRO A 189 6.54 -3.85 9.33
C PRO A 189 6.57 -2.58 8.47
N ALA A 190 6.13 -1.44 9.00
CA ALA A 190 6.14 -0.17 8.29
C ALA A 190 7.54 0.48 8.28
N PRO A 191 7.88 1.23 7.22
CA PRO A 191 9.05 2.12 7.20
C PRO A 191 9.12 3.04 8.44
N ALA A 192 10.35 3.34 8.89
CA ALA A 192 10.60 4.16 10.08
C ALA A 192 9.98 5.57 9.99
N THR A 193 9.99 6.16 8.79
CA THR A 193 9.40 7.46 8.50
C THR A 193 7.89 7.45 8.73
N LEU A 194 7.19 6.45 8.17
CA LEU A 194 5.74 6.29 8.34
C LEU A 194 5.34 5.95 9.78
N ARG A 195 6.20 5.24 10.52
CA ARG A 195 6.01 5.03 11.96
C ARG A 195 6.04 6.35 12.72
N LEU A 196 6.99 7.23 12.41
CA LEU A 196 7.09 8.54 13.04
C LEU A 196 5.86 9.40 12.72
N ASP A 197 5.48 9.47 11.44
CA ASP A 197 4.32 10.25 11.00
C ASP A 197 3.02 9.76 11.63
N LEU A 198 2.83 8.44 11.73
CA LEU A 198 1.66 7.90 12.40
C LEU A 198 1.64 8.30 13.89
N LEU A 199 2.76 8.16 14.59
CA LEU A 199 2.81 8.41 16.03
C LEU A 199 2.51 9.88 16.38
N THR A 200 2.98 10.82 15.56
CA THR A 200 2.85 12.26 15.83
C THR A 200 1.66 12.92 15.13
N GLY A 201 1.13 12.31 14.08
CA GLY A 201 0.03 12.84 13.29
C GLY A 201 -1.35 12.54 13.86
N GLN A 202 -2.32 13.41 13.55
CA GLN A 202 -3.73 13.16 13.79
C GLN A 202 -4.24 12.05 12.85
N CYS A 203 -5.12 11.19 13.36
CA CYS A 203 -5.66 10.08 12.58
C CYS A 203 -7.18 10.03 12.69
N GLY A 204 -7.88 10.17 11.56
CA GLY A 204 -9.35 10.12 11.52
C GLY A 204 -9.93 8.81 12.07
N ALA A 205 -9.25 7.69 11.84
CA ALA A 205 -9.63 6.39 12.39
C ALA A 205 -9.50 6.31 13.93
N LEU A 206 -8.81 7.26 14.56
CA LEU A 206 -8.65 7.40 16.00
C LEU A 206 -9.40 8.61 16.58
N SER A 207 -10.44 9.08 15.86
CA SER A 207 -11.22 10.28 16.19
C SER A 207 -10.36 11.56 16.21
N ASP A 208 -9.50 11.71 15.19
CA ASP A 208 -8.60 12.86 14.98
C ASP A 208 -7.59 13.11 16.11
N ARG A 209 -7.35 12.11 16.96
CA ARG A 209 -6.33 12.13 18.01
C ARG A 209 -5.03 11.55 17.52
N ALA A 210 -3.91 12.05 18.02
CA ALA A 210 -2.61 11.45 17.76
C ALA A 210 -2.44 10.17 18.62
N PRO A 211 -1.78 9.11 18.12
CA PRO A 211 -1.50 7.92 18.91
C PRO A 211 -0.84 8.17 20.26
N LEU A 212 0.01 9.20 20.37
CA LEU A 212 0.66 9.56 21.62
C LEU A 212 -0.35 9.98 22.72
N ASP A 213 -1.45 10.63 22.34
CA ASP A 213 -2.50 11.08 23.27
C ASP A 213 -3.28 9.90 23.87
N LEU A 214 -3.28 8.76 23.18
CA LEU A 214 -4.05 7.57 23.56
C LEU A 214 -3.28 6.66 24.54
N LEU A 215 -2.01 6.94 24.82
CA LEU A 215 -1.18 6.10 25.68
C LEU A 215 -1.62 6.13 27.15
N GLY A 216 -2.23 7.24 27.60
CA GLY A 216 -2.61 7.47 28.99
C GLY A 216 -3.84 6.69 29.46
N ASP A 217 -4.82 6.47 28.57
CA ASP A 217 -6.09 5.81 28.90
C ASP A 217 -6.10 4.35 28.45
N ASP A 218 -6.63 3.45 29.27
CA ASP A 218 -6.60 2.00 29.02
C ASP A 218 -7.52 1.56 27.91
N LYS A 219 -8.64 2.25 27.71
CA LYS A 219 -9.59 1.94 26.63
C LYS A 219 -9.04 2.45 25.31
N ALA A 220 -8.59 3.70 25.26
CA ALA A 220 -7.96 4.33 24.11
C ALA A 220 -6.68 3.62 23.69
N TYR A 221 -5.86 3.17 24.64
CA TYR A 221 -4.64 2.42 24.34
C TYR A 221 -4.95 1.06 23.69
N ARG A 222 -6.00 0.35 24.14
CA ARG A 222 -6.43 -0.91 23.51
C ARG A 222 -7.00 -0.70 22.11
N GLU A 223 -7.71 0.41 21.90
CA GLU A 223 -8.17 0.83 20.58
C GLU A 223 -6.99 1.13 19.65
N LEU A 224 -6.01 1.91 20.12
CA LEU A 224 -4.77 2.18 19.41
C LEU A 224 -4.03 0.89 19.03
N LEU A 225 -3.88 -0.07 19.93
CA LEU A 225 -3.21 -1.34 19.61
C LEU A 225 -3.96 -2.14 18.54
N ARG A 226 -5.29 -2.09 18.51
CA ARG A 226 -6.08 -2.76 17.49
C ARG A 226 -5.89 -2.09 16.13
N PHE A 227 -5.99 -0.77 16.10
CA PHE A 227 -5.73 0.04 14.92
C PHE A 227 -4.31 -0.19 14.39
N ALA A 228 -3.29 -0.09 15.25
CA ALA A 228 -1.89 -0.28 14.90
C ALA A 228 -1.61 -1.65 14.27
N ARG A 229 -2.29 -2.71 14.71
CA ARG A 229 -2.17 -4.05 14.08
C ARG A 229 -2.77 -4.09 12.68
N ALA A 230 -3.94 -3.48 12.50
CA ALA A 230 -4.59 -3.40 11.19
C ALA A 230 -3.73 -2.58 10.23
N TRP A 231 -3.32 -1.38 10.64
CA TRP A 231 -2.45 -0.51 9.86
C TRP A 231 -1.11 -1.17 9.53
N ALA A 232 -0.44 -1.79 10.50
CA ALA A 232 0.83 -2.48 10.27
C ALA A 232 0.71 -3.67 9.29
N SER A 233 -0.49 -4.24 9.13
CA SER A 233 -0.70 -5.36 8.20
C SER A 233 -0.62 -4.95 6.73
N GLU A 234 -0.82 -3.67 6.42
CA GLU A 234 -0.71 -3.12 5.05
C GLU A 234 0.75 -3.13 4.55
N PHE A 235 1.72 -3.15 5.46
CA PHE A 235 3.14 -3.10 5.13
C PHE A 235 3.80 -4.48 5.01
N SER A 236 3.02 -5.55 5.12
CA SER A 236 3.51 -6.92 5.04
C SER A 236 2.53 -7.78 4.24
N ARG A 237 3.04 -8.38 3.18
CA ARG A 237 2.26 -9.24 2.29
C ARG A 237 2.82 -10.65 2.36
N THR A 238 1.95 -11.61 2.69
CA THR A 238 2.26 -13.03 2.53
C THR A 238 1.85 -13.45 1.13
N VAL A 239 2.78 -14.07 0.42
CA VAL A 239 2.61 -14.58 -0.94
C VAL A 239 2.77 -16.10 -0.89
N VAL A 240 1.85 -16.82 -1.51
CA VAL A 240 1.96 -18.26 -1.74
C VAL A 240 2.16 -18.46 -3.23
N LYS A 241 3.19 -19.21 -3.60
CA LYS A 241 3.48 -19.59 -4.98
C LYS A 241 3.50 -21.10 -5.09
N VAL A 242 2.89 -21.64 -6.14
CA VAL A 242 2.79 -23.06 -6.40
C VAL A 242 3.41 -23.35 -7.75
N TYR A 243 4.28 -24.35 -7.80
CA TYR A 243 5.07 -24.72 -8.96
C TYR A 243 4.88 -26.20 -9.28
N ASP A 244 4.95 -26.54 -10.56
CA ASP A 244 5.01 -27.94 -10.98
C ASP A 244 6.32 -28.57 -10.53
N ALA A 245 6.28 -29.74 -9.88
CA ALA A 245 7.46 -30.46 -9.43
C ALA A 245 8.00 -31.47 -10.45
N THR A 246 7.39 -31.59 -11.64
CA THR A 246 7.87 -32.53 -12.67
C THR A 246 9.14 -32.09 -13.40
N GLY A 247 9.71 -30.92 -13.09
CA GLY A 247 10.95 -30.36 -13.67
C GLY A 247 12.09 -30.14 -12.65
N PRO A 248 13.30 -29.75 -13.09
CA PRO A 248 14.45 -29.52 -12.21
C PRO A 248 14.19 -28.44 -11.15
N VAL A 249 14.81 -28.60 -9.98
CA VAL A 249 14.39 -28.03 -8.67
C VAL A 249 14.72 -26.53 -8.50
N ASP A 250 15.46 -25.90 -9.40
CA ASP A 250 15.85 -24.49 -9.26
C ASP A 250 14.77 -23.53 -9.81
N LYS A 251 13.75 -23.31 -8.97
CA LYS A 251 12.50 -22.60 -9.33
C LYS A 251 12.53 -21.10 -9.05
N SER A 252 13.68 -20.52 -8.72
CA SER A 252 13.81 -19.11 -8.35
C SER A 252 13.40 -18.15 -9.48
N ASN A 253 13.43 -18.61 -10.73
CA ASN A 253 13.04 -17.85 -11.93
C ASN A 253 11.87 -18.47 -12.71
N ASP A 254 11.28 -19.56 -12.23
CA ASP A 254 10.15 -20.19 -12.91
C ASP A 254 8.86 -19.41 -12.71
N VAL A 255 7.96 -19.48 -13.70
CA VAL A 255 6.61 -18.92 -13.58
C VAL A 255 5.78 -19.89 -12.72
N PRO A 256 5.19 -19.43 -11.60
CA PRO A 256 4.35 -20.29 -10.78
C PRO A 256 3.10 -20.70 -11.55
N LEU A 257 2.66 -21.95 -11.37
CA LEU A 257 1.36 -22.44 -11.86
C LEU A 257 0.20 -21.64 -11.24
N TYR A 258 0.39 -21.24 -9.98
CA TYR A 258 -0.56 -20.45 -9.23
C TYR A 258 0.16 -19.61 -8.19
N SER A 259 -0.25 -18.36 -8.06
CA SER A 259 0.19 -17.47 -6.99
C SER A 259 -1.00 -16.77 -6.38
N CYS A 260 -1.00 -16.64 -5.06
CA CYS A 260 -1.95 -15.82 -4.33
C CYS A 260 -1.27 -14.99 -3.25
N ALA A 261 -1.86 -13.86 -2.85
CA ALA A 261 -1.30 -13.03 -1.80
C ALA A 261 -2.37 -12.37 -0.91
N ALA A 262 -1.98 -12.05 0.32
CA ALA A 262 -2.79 -11.21 1.20
C ALA A 262 -1.90 -10.36 2.11
N GLU A 263 -2.38 -9.14 2.39
CA GLU A 263 -1.81 -8.26 3.40
C GLU A 263 -2.17 -8.78 4.80
N MET A 264 -1.12 -9.00 5.59
CA MET A 264 -1.19 -9.59 6.91
C MET A 264 0.00 -9.20 7.79
N ASP A 265 -0.33 -8.97 9.06
CA ASP A 265 0.61 -8.79 10.14
C ASP A 265 1.56 -10.00 10.23
N PRO A 266 2.89 -9.83 10.07
CA PRO A 266 3.84 -10.93 10.01
C PRO A 266 4.03 -11.65 11.35
N ARG A 267 3.49 -11.08 12.44
CA ARG A 267 3.47 -11.71 13.76
C ARG A 267 2.38 -12.79 13.88
N VAL A 268 1.48 -12.88 12.91
CA VAL A 268 0.53 -14.00 12.79
C VAL A 268 1.28 -15.21 12.27
N ARG A 269 0.99 -16.39 12.84
CA ARG A 269 1.62 -17.67 12.44
C ARG A 269 1.53 -17.90 10.93
N ILE A 270 2.60 -18.43 10.34
CA ILE A 270 2.78 -18.55 8.89
C ILE A 270 1.61 -19.29 8.22
N TRP A 271 1.14 -20.41 8.78
CA TRP A 271 0.04 -21.17 8.15
C TRP A 271 -1.29 -20.45 8.17
N LYS A 272 -1.56 -19.65 9.23
CA LYS A 272 -2.74 -18.79 9.26
C LYS A 272 -2.63 -17.68 8.21
N ARG A 273 -1.41 -17.17 7.96
CA ARG A 273 -1.18 -16.18 6.92
C ARG A 273 -1.34 -16.75 5.52
N ALA A 274 -0.70 -17.88 5.25
CA ALA A 274 -0.80 -18.58 3.98
C ALA A 274 -2.24 -18.99 3.67
N MET A 275 -2.97 -19.51 4.65
CA MET A 275 -4.40 -19.84 4.50
C MET A 275 -5.25 -18.61 4.15
N LYS A 276 -5.00 -17.45 4.77
CA LYS A 276 -5.72 -16.21 4.40
C LYS A 276 -5.37 -15.79 2.97
N ALA A 277 -4.10 -15.90 2.54
CA ALA A 277 -3.69 -15.58 1.17
C ALA A 277 -4.44 -16.43 0.14
N VAL A 278 -4.56 -17.74 0.39
CA VAL A 278 -5.31 -18.68 -0.48
C VAL A 278 -6.80 -18.38 -0.52
N ARG A 279 -7.39 -17.92 0.59
CA ARG A 279 -8.83 -17.63 0.70
C ARG A 279 -9.24 -16.21 0.31
N SER A 280 -8.29 -15.30 0.19
CA SER A 280 -8.59 -13.89 -0.06
C SER A 280 -8.82 -13.65 -1.55
N PRO A 281 -9.94 -13.04 -1.94
CA PRO A 281 -10.13 -12.62 -3.33
C PRO A 281 -9.18 -11.47 -3.67
N GLY A 282 -8.68 -11.42 -4.90
CA GLY A 282 -8.03 -10.22 -5.47
C GLY A 282 -6.63 -10.44 -6.03
N TYR A 283 -5.70 -10.93 -5.22
CA TYR A 283 -4.31 -11.11 -5.65
C TYR A 283 -4.02 -12.55 -6.05
N GLN A 284 -4.79 -13.10 -6.98
CA GLN A 284 -4.59 -14.47 -7.48
C GLN A 284 -4.25 -14.49 -8.97
N MET A 285 -3.30 -15.33 -9.36
CA MET A 285 -2.88 -15.52 -10.74
C MET A 285 -2.55 -16.99 -10.99
N PRO A 286 -3.10 -17.65 -12.03
CA PRO A 286 -4.20 -17.18 -12.87
C PRO A 286 -5.52 -16.97 -12.09
N HIS A 287 -6.45 -16.22 -12.69
CA HIS A 287 -7.78 -16.01 -12.10
C HIS A 287 -8.58 -17.31 -12.01
N GLU A 288 -8.54 -18.14 -13.05
CA GLU A 288 -9.07 -19.50 -13.04
C GLU A 288 -8.04 -20.45 -12.44
N VAL A 289 -8.37 -21.04 -11.29
CA VAL A 289 -7.43 -21.89 -10.54
C VAL A 289 -7.30 -23.23 -11.26
N PRO A 290 -6.09 -23.64 -11.67
CA PRO A 290 -5.90 -24.89 -12.40
C PRO A 290 -6.04 -26.12 -11.49
N GLU A 291 -6.31 -27.27 -12.11
CA GLU A 291 -6.24 -28.56 -11.42
C GLU A 291 -4.84 -28.82 -10.88
N SER A 292 -4.72 -29.47 -9.72
CA SER A 292 -3.42 -29.79 -9.14
C SER A 292 -2.72 -30.90 -9.93
N PRO A 293 -1.45 -30.71 -10.33
CA PRO A 293 -0.56 -31.82 -10.68
C PRO A 293 -0.40 -32.83 -9.55
N ALA A 294 0.15 -34.01 -9.88
CA ALA A 294 0.40 -35.08 -8.93
C ALA A 294 1.44 -34.68 -7.87
N THR A 295 2.47 -33.94 -8.25
CA THR A 295 3.44 -33.39 -7.30
C THR A 295 3.60 -31.90 -7.55
N VAL A 296 3.46 -31.10 -6.48
CA VAL A 296 3.66 -29.66 -6.53
C VAL A 296 4.61 -29.20 -5.43
N VAL A 297 5.30 -28.11 -5.71
CA VAL A 297 6.08 -27.37 -4.71
C VAL A 297 5.34 -26.11 -4.35
N VAL A 298 5.15 -25.88 -3.06
CA VAL A 298 4.52 -24.66 -2.52
C VAL A 298 5.56 -23.86 -1.76
N ILE A 299 5.74 -22.60 -2.13
CA ILE A 299 6.64 -21.66 -1.46
C ILE A 299 5.78 -20.58 -0.80
N VAL A 300 6.03 -20.34 0.48
CA VAL A 300 5.43 -19.24 1.24
C VAL A 300 6.48 -18.18 1.46
N GLU A 301 6.22 -16.98 0.95
CA GLU A 301 7.11 -15.84 1.02
C GLU A 301 6.45 -14.68 1.79
N ARG A 302 7.29 -13.81 2.35
CA ARG A 302 6.90 -12.52 2.94
C ARG A 302 7.57 -11.37 2.21
N ALA A 303 6.77 -10.51 1.61
CA ALA A 303 7.22 -9.22 1.10
C ALA A 303 6.91 -8.12 2.13
N THR A 304 7.91 -7.31 2.48
CA THR A 304 7.75 -6.18 3.40
C THR A 304 7.90 -4.88 2.63
N ALA A 305 7.00 -3.93 2.84
CA ALA A 305 7.02 -2.65 2.15
C ALA A 305 8.35 -1.91 2.39
N GLY A 306 8.94 -1.40 1.30
CA GLY A 306 10.23 -0.70 1.34
C GLY A 306 11.47 -1.62 1.42
N GLN A 307 11.30 -2.94 1.45
CA GLN A 307 12.40 -3.89 1.30
C GLN A 307 12.45 -4.43 -0.13
N SER A 308 13.66 -4.67 -0.63
CA SER A 308 13.85 -5.32 -1.93
C SER A 308 13.73 -6.84 -1.77
N GLY A 309 12.90 -7.46 -2.60
CA GLY A 309 12.67 -8.91 -2.60
C GLY A 309 11.66 -9.39 -1.58
N ALA A 310 11.45 -10.71 -1.56
CA ALA A 310 10.62 -11.40 -0.59
C ALA A 310 11.46 -12.42 0.18
N GLU A 311 11.20 -12.56 1.47
CA GLU A 311 11.83 -13.56 2.32
C GLU A 311 11.05 -14.87 2.23
N VAL A 312 11.72 -15.97 1.86
CA VAL A 312 11.11 -17.30 1.91
C VAL A 312 10.97 -17.71 3.37
N GLU A 313 9.75 -17.99 3.81
CA GLU A 313 9.44 -18.40 5.18
C GLU A 313 9.19 -19.92 5.28
N ALA A 314 8.71 -20.56 4.21
CA ALA A 314 8.57 -22.00 4.15
C ALA A 314 8.58 -22.57 2.72
N HIS A 315 9.01 -23.81 2.62
CA HIS A 315 8.97 -24.63 1.41
C HIS A 315 8.23 -25.94 1.70
N LEU A 316 7.30 -26.32 0.83
CA LEU A 316 6.53 -27.55 0.97
C LEU A 316 6.58 -28.35 -0.33
N VAL A 317 6.71 -29.66 -0.21
CA VAL A 317 6.49 -30.60 -1.32
C VAL A 317 5.21 -31.38 -1.03
N CYS A 318 4.30 -31.38 -1.99
CA CYS A 318 2.98 -31.97 -1.86
C CYS A 318 2.80 -33.05 -2.94
N ASP A 319 2.66 -34.30 -2.52
CA ASP A 319 2.39 -35.45 -3.39
C ASP A 319 0.93 -35.92 -3.23
N VAL A 320 0.16 -35.81 -4.31
CA VAL A 320 -1.25 -36.17 -4.41
C VAL A 320 -1.38 -37.56 -5.03
N ASP A 321 -1.90 -38.51 -4.25
CA ASP A 321 -2.29 -39.85 -4.71
C ASP A 321 -3.78 -40.09 -4.44
N GLY A 322 -4.59 -39.75 -5.44
CA GLY A 322 -6.05 -39.82 -5.38
C GLY A 322 -6.64 -38.90 -4.30
N ARG A 323 -6.97 -39.45 -3.13
CA ARG A 323 -7.47 -38.68 -1.96
C ARG A 323 -6.46 -38.58 -0.82
N THR A 324 -5.27 -39.12 -1.02
CA THR A 324 -4.19 -39.05 -0.03
C THR A 324 -3.22 -37.96 -0.46
N LEU A 325 -2.88 -37.07 0.46
CA LEU A 325 -1.88 -36.04 0.26
C LEU A 325 -0.74 -36.28 1.24
N ARG A 326 0.49 -36.42 0.72
CA ARG A 326 1.71 -36.37 1.53
C ARG A 326 2.31 -34.98 1.41
N VAL A 327 2.62 -34.37 2.56
CA VAL A 327 3.16 -33.02 2.64
C VAL A 327 4.47 -33.10 3.40
N THR A 328 5.53 -32.63 2.75
CA THR A 328 6.86 -32.52 3.33
C THR A 328 7.15 -31.05 3.53
N VAL A 329 7.31 -30.63 4.78
CA VAL A 329 7.55 -29.23 5.15
C VAL A 329 9.02 -29.00 5.49
N THR A 330 9.62 -27.97 4.90
CA THR A 330 10.95 -27.46 5.22
C THR A 330 10.80 -25.98 5.61
N PRO A 331 10.82 -25.66 6.92
CA PRO A 331 10.81 -24.27 7.39
C PRO A 331 12.07 -23.54 6.95
N ALA A 332 11.97 -22.23 6.70
CA ALA A 332 13.16 -21.44 6.40
C ALA A 332 14.12 -21.43 7.60
N GLY A 333 15.37 -21.85 7.37
CA GLY A 333 16.43 -21.87 8.39
C GLY A 333 16.48 -23.14 9.26
N ASP A 334 15.63 -24.14 9.02
CA ASP A 334 15.67 -25.44 9.69
C ASP A 334 15.77 -26.59 8.67
N ALA A 335 16.72 -27.50 8.86
CA ALA A 335 16.87 -28.70 8.02
C ALA A 335 15.89 -29.82 8.42
N SER A 336 15.10 -29.61 9.47
CA SER A 336 14.11 -30.56 9.96
C SER A 336 12.97 -30.69 8.95
N VAL A 337 12.95 -31.83 8.26
CA VAL A 337 11.88 -32.21 7.34
C VAL A 337 10.76 -32.89 8.12
N ILE A 338 9.55 -32.33 8.06
CA ILE A 338 8.37 -32.91 8.71
C ILE A 338 7.42 -33.44 7.64
N GLU A 339 7.09 -34.74 7.73
CA GLU A 339 6.13 -35.38 6.82
C GLU A 339 4.74 -35.48 7.48
N HIS A 340 3.70 -35.08 6.74
CA HIS A 340 2.31 -35.21 7.13
C HIS A 340 1.53 -35.97 6.06
N LYS A 341 0.63 -36.85 6.49
CA LYS A 341 -0.32 -37.54 5.62
C LYS A 341 -1.73 -37.03 5.88
N LEU A 342 -2.34 -36.44 4.86
CA LEU A 342 -3.65 -35.81 4.90
C LEU A 342 -4.64 -36.54 3.98
N LYS A 343 -5.93 -36.45 4.29
CA LYS A 343 -7.01 -36.96 3.45
C LYS A 343 -7.73 -35.78 2.80
N LEU A 344 -7.72 -35.73 1.47
CA LEU A 344 -8.41 -34.73 0.67
C LEU A 344 -9.91 -35.07 0.55
N ALA A 345 -10.73 -34.02 0.48
CA ALA A 345 -12.17 -34.16 0.24
C ALA A 345 -12.46 -34.60 -1.21
N LEU A 346 -11.73 -34.02 -2.16
CA LEU A 346 -11.85 -34.26 -3.60
C LEU A 346 -10.79 -35.25 -4.08
N LYS A 347 -11.12 -36.02 -5.13
CA LYS A 347 -10.17 -36.94 -5.79
C LYS A 347 -9.24 -36.20 -6.76
N ARG A 348 -9.64 -35.01 -7.22
CA ARG A 348 -8.88 -34.11 -8.09
C ARG A 348 -9.09 -32.68 -7.56
N PRO A 349 -8.33 -32.25 -6.55
CA PRO A 349 -8.43 -30.88 -6.06
C PRO A 349 -7.84 -29.90 -7.08
N ASN A 350 -8.35 -28.68 -7.12
CA ASN A 350 -7.59 -27.56 -7.70
C ASN A 350 -6.49 -27.10 -6.73
N LEU A 351 -5.61 -26.22 -7.17
CA LEU A 351 -4.49 -25.75 -6.33
C LEU A 351 -4.94 -25.02 -5.06
N THR A 352 -6.06 -24.30 -5.10
CA THR A 352 -6.64 -23.64 -3.92
C THR A 352 -7.15 -24.64 -2.90
N ASP A 353 -7.87 -25.68 -3.33
CA ASP A 353 -8.37 -26.75 -2.45
C ASP A 353 -7.21 -27.51 -1.78
N LEU A 354 -6.15 -27.78 -2.56
CA LEU A 354 -4.94 -28.41 -2.04
C LEU A 354 -4.27 -27.54 -0.98
N CYS A 355 -3.98 -26.27 -1.31
CA CYS A 355 -3.32 -25.37 -0.38
C CYS A 355 -4.16 -25.10 0.87
N ASP A 356 -5.49 -24.97 0.74
CA ASP A 356 -6.39 -24.81 1.88
C ASP A 356 -6.33 -26.00 2.84
N ALA A 357 -6.39 -27.22 2.30
CA ALA A 357 -6.30 -28.45 3.10
C ALA A 357 -4.96 -28.54 3.85
N VAL A 358 -3.85 -28.24 3.16
CA VAL A 358 -2.49 -28.23 3.75
C VAL A 358 -2.40 -27.22 4.88
N PHE A 359 -2.68 -25.94 4.60
CA PHE A 359 -2.48 -24.88 5.58
C PHE A 359 -3.45 -24.99 6.75
N LYS A 360 -4.68 -25.47 6.51
CA LYS A 360 -5.62 -25.78 7.59
C LYS A 360 -5.06 -26.85 8.52
N ALA A 361 -4.53 -27.95 7.99
CA ALA A 361 -3.92 -29.00 8.80
C ALA A 361 -2.69 -28.48 9.58
N LEU A 362 -1.75 -27.83 8.90
CA LEU A 362 -0.54 -27.28 9.54
C LEU A 362 -0.86 -26.24 10.61
N SER A 363 -1.89 -25.42 10.41
CA SER A 363 -2.32 -24.43 11.41
C SER A 363 -2.86 -25.02 12.72
N THR A 364 -3.20 -26.32 12.74
CA THR A 364 -3.67 -27.03 13.95
C THR A 364 -2.54 -27.76 14.69
N LEU A 365 -1.38 -27.91 14.06
CA LEU A 365 -0.22 -28.60 14.62
C LEU A 365 0.73 -27.65 15.37
N GLU A 366 0.65 -26.34 15.08
CA GLU A 366 1.29 -25.24 15.82
C GLU A 366 0.34 -24.63 16.85
#